data_AF-A0A960Y3G7-F1
#
_entry.id   AF-A0A960Y3G7-F1
#
_cell.length_a   1.000
_cell.length_b   1.000
_cell.length_c   1.000
_cell.angle_alpha   90.00
_cell.angle_beta   90.00
_cell.angle_gamma   90.00
#
_symmetry.space_group_name_H-M   'P 1'
#
loop_
_entity.id
_entity.type
_entity.pdbx_description
1 polymer ?
#
loop_
_entity_poly.entity_id
_entity_poly.type
_entity_poly.pdbx_seq_one_letter_code
_entity_poly.pdbx_strand_id
1 'polypeptide(L)'
;MKRSKLITFLFFLSILMISHCGVYSNKGNPNLISYSEALTKIRLATIAKCSESGGNFGNIATAESFVSLVFSGANTISTPDKADLYYKRSNVTNCITSIMLYAPPSVCDFNDLAALDLVSNKKLCNLKPDRSIKLNIISTK
;
A
#
# COMPACT_ATOMS: atom_id res chain seq x y z
N MET A 1 3.07 18.62 34.82
CA MET A 1 3.09 18.85 33.34
C MET A 1 4.34 18.29 32.64
N LYS A 2 4.80 17.05 32.93
CA LYS A 2 5.98 16.44 32.25
C LYS A 2 5.65 15.28 31.29
N ARG A 3 4.45 14.69 31.38
CA ARG A 3 4.05 13.50 30.59
C ARG A 3 3.64 13.81 29.14
N SER A 4 3.14 15.01 28.86
CA SER A 4 2.67 15.39 27.52
C SER A 4 3.81 15.50 26.49
N LYS A 5 4.97 16.05 26.88
CA LYS A 5 6.14 16.16 25.98
C LYS A 5 6.76 14.81 25.62
N LEU A 6 6.69 13.83 26.52
CA LEU A 6 7.19 12.47 26.27
C LEU A 6 6.32 11.73 25.24
N ILE A 7 5.00 11.88 25.32
CA ILE A 7 4.06 11.25 24.37
C ILE A 7 4.24 11.85 22.97
N THR A 8 4.35 13.18 22.86
CA THR A 8 4.59 13.84 21.57
C THR A 8 5.95 13.45 20.99
N PHE A 9 6.98 13.32 21.83
CA PHE A 9 8.31 12.86 21.40
C PHE A 9 8.28 11.41 20.91
N LEU A 10 7.56 10.51 21.60
CA LEU A 10 7.39 9.11 21.17
C LEU A 10 6.57 8.99 19.88
N PHE A 11 5.57 9.85 19.69
CA PHE A 11 4.82 9.93 18.44
C PHE A 11 5.69 10.43 17.28
N PHE A 12 6.55 11.42 17.54
CA PHE A 12 7.52 11.90 16.54
C PHE A 12 8.60 10.85 16.22
N LEU A 13 9.07 10.12 17.24
CA LEU A 13 10.08 9.07 17.10
C LEU A 13 9.52 7.86 16.31
N SER A 14 8.25 7.51 16.54
CA SER A 14 7.57 6.46 15.77
C SER A 14 7.35 6.88 14.31
N ILE A 15 6.99 8.13 14.04
CA ILE A 15 6.94 8.67 12.66
C ILE A 15 8.32 8.62 12.01
N LEU A 16 9.39 8.98 12.73
CA LEU A 16 10.78 8.97 12.21
C LEU A 16 11.31 7.54 11.93
N MET A 17 10.88 6.56 12.73
CA MET A 17 11.23 5.15 12.53
C MET A 17 10.42 4.49 11.40
N ILE A 18 9.19 4.96 11.12
CA ILE A 18 8.43 4.54 9.93
C ILE A 18 9.14 4.99 8.64
N SER A 19 9.79 6.16 8.63
CA SER A 19 10.60 6.60 7.49
C SER A 19 11.86 5.76 7.22
N HIS A 20 12.31 4.94 8.17
CA HIS A 20 13.52 4.10 8.06
C HIS A 20 13.23 2.60 8.05
N CYS A 21 11.96 2.19 8.10
CA CYS A 21 11.59 0.79 7.93
C CYS A 21 11.66 0.42 6.44
N GLY A 22 12.89 0.16 5.97
CA GLY A 22 13.16 -0.66 4.79
C GLY A 22 12.66 -0.11 3.46
N VAL A 23 13.04 1.13 3.10
CA VAL A 23 13.11 1.46 1.68
C VAL A 23 14.31 0.69 1.12
N TYR A 24 14.06 -0.52 0.59
CA TYR A 24 14.90 -1.07 -0.46
C TYR A 24 14.78 -0.10 -1.62
N SER A 25 15.61 0.96 -1.58
CA SER A 25 15.72 1.93 -2.64
C SER A 25 16.23 1.15 -3.84
N ASN A 26 15.29 0.82 -4.72
CA ASN A 26 15.60 0.37 -6.05
C ASN A 26 16.63 1.33 -6.62
N LYS A 27 17.87 0.89 -6.81
CA LYS A 27 18.86 1.56 -7.66
C LYS A 27 18.44 1.54 -9.15
N GLY A 28 17.14 1.39 -9.45
CA GLY A 28 16.55 1.16 -10.76
C GLY A 28 15.21 1.90 -10.91
N ASN A 29 15.04 2.54 -12.06
CA ASN A 29 13.85 3.23 -12.57
C ASN A 29 12.89 3.86 -11.52
N PRO A 30 12.87 5.19 -11.34
CA PRO A 30 12.01 5.87 -10.36
C PRO A 30 10.51 5.70 -10.63
N ASN A 31 10.12 5.29 -11.84
CA ASN A 31 8.74 5.03 -12.22
C ASN A 31 8.20 3.70 -11.68
N LEU A 32 9.05 2.88 -11.04
CA LEU A 32 8.69 1.60 -10.48
C LEU A 32 8.75 1.61 -8.96
N ILE A 33 7.97 0.71 -8.38
CA ILE A 33 7.91 0.45 -6.94
C ILE A 33 7.82 -1.05 -6.73
N SER A 34 8.60 -1.59 -5.78
CA SER A 34 8.58 -3.02 -5.48
C SER A 34 7.24 -3.44 -4.89
N TYR A 35 6.89 -4.73 -5.00
CA TYR A 35 5.69 -5.27 -4.37
C TYR A 35 5.61 -4.99 -2.88
N SER A 36 6.71 -5.16 -2.15
CA SER A 36 6.75 -4.92 -0.70
C SER A 36 6.46 -3.45 -0.36
N GLU A 37 7.07 -2.51 -1.09
CA GLU A 37 6.84 -1.07 -0.87
C GLU A 37 5.40 -0.69 -1.27
N ALA A 38 4.90 -1.19 -2.41
CA ALA A 38 3.53 -0.95 -2.87
C ALA A 38 2.49 -1.49 -1.87
N LEU A 39 2.67 -2.72 -1.40
CA LEU A 39 1.80 -3.37 -0.41
C LEU A 39 1.76 -2.56 0.88
N THR A 40 2.93 -2.16 1.39
CA THR A 40 3.02 -1.37 2.62
C THR A 40 2.28 -0.05 2.48
N LYS A 41 2.49 0.69 1.39
CA LYS A 41 1.83 2.00 1.19
C LYS A 41 0.31 1.89 1.06
N ILE A 42 -0.18 0.89 0.32
CA ILE A 42 -1.63 0.70 0.15
C ILE A 42 -2.28 0.20 1.43
N ARG A 43 -1.61 -0.69 2.18
CA ARG A 43 -2.05 -1.11 3.51
C ARG A 43 -2.17 0.08 4.45
N LEU A 44 -1.14 0.93 4.52
CA LEU A 44 -1.16 2.14 5.35
C LEU A 44 -2.27 3.11 4.95
N ALA A 45 -2.47 3.37 3.66
CA ALA A 45 -3.57 4.21 3.18
C ALA A 45 -4.95 3.63 3.55
N THR A 46 -5.12 2.32 3.40
CA THR A 46 -6.38 1.63 3.74
C THR A 46 -6.65 1.68 5.24
N ILE A 47 -5.65 1.41 6.09
CA ILE A 47 -5.78 1.49 7.54
C ILE A 47 -6.05 2.93 7.99
N ALA A 48 -5.35 3.90 7.42
CA ALA A 48 -5.57 5.32 7.71
C ALA A 48 -7.02 5.71 7.38
N LYS A 49 -7.53 5.30 6.21
CA LYS A 49 -8.90 5.60 5.83
C LYS A 49 -9.94 4.87 6.68
N CYS A 50 -9.67 3.63 7.03
CA CYS A 50 -10.47 2.85 7.97
C CYS A 50 -10.57 3.55 9.33
N SER A 51 -9.44 4.03 9.86
CA SER A 51 -9.40 4.82 11.09
C SER A 51 -10.17 6.15 10.97
N GLU A 52 -10.02 6.87 9.86
CA GLU A 52 -10.76 8.12 9.58
C GLU A 52 -12.29 7.89 9.57
N SER A 53 -12.74 6.73 9.10
CA SER A 53 -14.16 6.34 9.12
C SER A 53 -14.67 5.89 10.50
N GLY A 54 -13.84 5.92 11.55
CA GLY A 54 -14.19 5.50 12.92
C GLY A 54 -13.81 4.05 13.28
N GLY A 55 -12.97 3.42 12.46
CA GLY A 55 -12.52 2.04 12.66
C GLY A 55 -11.53 1.86 13.79
N ASN A 56 -11.49 0.65 14.36
CA ASN A 56 -10.52 0.23 15.36
C ASN A 56 -9.79 -1.06 14.93
N PHE A 57 -8.95 -1.62 15.81
CA PHE A 57 -8.19 -2.84 15.53
C PHE A 57 -9.06 -4.04 15.11
N GLY A 58 -10.30 -4.12 15.58
CA GLY A 58 -11.26 -5.16 15.17
C GLY A 58 -11.69 -5.06 13.70
N ASN A 59 -11.54 -3.88 13.07
CA ASN A 59 -11.88 -3.66 11.66
C ASN A 59 -10.70 -3.90 10.71
N ILE A 60 -9.50 -4.24 11.22
CA ILE A 60 -8.30 -4.43 10.39
C ILE A 60 -8.48 -5.59 9.40
N ALA A 61 -9.17 -6.66 9.79
CA ALA A 61 -9.42 -7.79 8.89
C ALA A 61 -10.15 -7.36 7.60
N THR A 62 -11.11 -6.42 7.72
CA THR A 62 -11.83 -5.87 6.57
C THR A 62 -10.91 -5.03 5.68
N ALA A 63 -10.07 -4.18 6.28
CA ALA A 63 -9.06 -3.41 5.55
C ALA A 63 -8.05 -4.32 4.83
N GLU A 64 -7.56 -5.37 5.48
CA GLU A 64 -6.63 -6.35 4.89
C GLU A 64 -7.27 -7.17 3.78
N SER A 65 -8.57 -7.47 3.88
CA SER A 65 -9.32 -8.12 2.80
C SER A 65 -9.34 -7.26 1.54
N PHE A 66 -9.60 -5.95 1.68
CA PHE A 66 -9.53 -5.01 0.57
C PHE A 66 -8.11 -4.93 -0.03
N VAL A 67 -7.08 -4.82 0.80
CA VAL A 67 -5.68 -4.83 0.33
C VAL A 67 -5.39 -6.12 -0.45
N SER A 68 -5.85 -7.26 0.04
CA SER A 68 -5.69 -8.56 -0.63
C SER A 68 -6.39 -8.61 -1.99
N LEU A 69 -7.56 -7.97 -2.12
CA LEU A 69 -8.28 -7.85 -3.39
C LEU A 69 -7.52 -6.98 -4.40
N VAL A 70 -6.95 -5.85 -3.96
CA VAL A 70 -6.14 -4.95 -4.81
C VAL A 70 -4.92 -5.68 -5.38
N PHE A 71 -4.31 -6.57 -4.60
CA PHE A 71 -3.15 -7.39 -5.00
C PHE A 71 -3.51 -8.80 -5.49
N SER A 72 -4.79 -9.09 -5.77
CA SER A 72 -5.25 -10.44 -6.15
C SER A 72 -4.52 -11.02 -7.36
N GLY A 73 -4.16 -10.21 -8.35
CA GLY A 73 -3.36 -10.63 -9.52
C GLY A 73 -1.92 -11.05 -9.19
N ALA A 74 -1.39 -10.64 -8.04
CA ALA A 74 -0.11 -11.10 -7.52
C ALA A 74 -0.27 -12.32 -6.60
N ASN A 75 -1.45 -12.57 -6.05
CA ASN A 75 -1.67 -13.69 -5.13
C ASN A 75 -1.64 -15.07 -5.77
N THR A 76 -1.79 -15.16 -7.09
CA THR A 76 -1.58 -16.39 -7.87
C THR A 76 -0.11 -16.70 -8.14
N ILE A 77 0.82 -15.86 -7.65
CA ILE A 77 2.26 -15.99 -7.85
C ILE A 77 2.89 -16.52 -6.56
N SER A 78 3.89 -17.39 -6.68
CA SER A 78 4.58 -17.96 -5.51
C SER A 78 5.28 -16.85 -4.71
N THR A 79 5.37 -17.01 -3.38
CA THR A 79 5.94 -15.98 -2.49
C THR A 79 7.37 -15.56 -2.85
N PRO A 80 8.29 -16.47 -3.23
CA PRO A 80 9.62 -16.11 -3.72
C PRO A 80 9.55 -15.20 -4.96
N ASP A 81 8.67 -15.51 -5.90
CA ASP A 81 8.51 -14.74 -7.14
C ASP A 81 7.83 -13.38 -6.88
N LYS A 82 7.09 -13.21 -5.77
CA LYS A 82 6.50 -11.92 -5.37
C LYS A 82 7.55 -10.85 -5.05
N ALA A 83 8.74 -11.27 -4.59
CA ALA A 83 9.84 -10.36 -4.28
C ALA A 83 10.38 -9.64 -5.53
N ASP A 84 10.25 -10.27 -6.70
CA ASP A 84 10.68 -9.76 -8.00
C ASP A 84 9.58 -9.00 -8.75
N LEU A 85 8.40 -8.80 -8.13
CA LEU A 85 7.32 -8.05 -8.75
C LEU A 85 7.49 -6.55 -8.53
N TYR A 86 7.32 -5.81 -9.61
CA TYR A 86 7.29 -4.35 -9.61
C TYR A 86 5.95 -3.84 -10.12
N TYR A 87 5.57 -2.66 -9.67
CA TYR A 87 4.39 -1.94 -10.12
C TYR A 87 4.80 -0.58 -10.64
N LYS A 88 4.00 -0.02 -11.55
CA LYS A 88 4.13 1.39 -11.91
C LYS A 88 3.78 2.25 -10.70
N ARG A 89 4.70 3.13 -10.31
CA ARG A 89 4.53 4.06 -9.19
C ARG A 89 3.27 4.92 -9.37
N SER A 90 2.99 5.37 -10.60
CA SER A 90 1.77 6.12 -10.92
C SER A 90 0.48 5.35 -10.60
N ASN A 91 0.43 4.04 -10.87
CA ASN A 91 -0.75 3.22 -10.59
C ASN A 91 -0.94 3.03 -9.08
N VAL A 92 0.16 2.84 -8.34
CA VAL A 92 0.12 2.76 -6.87
C VAL A 92 -0.33 4.09 -6.28
N THR A 93 0.20 5.21 -6.75
CA THR A 93 -0.23 6.56 -6.31
C THR A 93 -1.70 6.80 -6.59
N ASN A 94 -2.18 6.48 -7.80
CA ASN A 94 -3.60 6.62 -8.15
C ASN A 94 -4.51 5.79 -7.23
N CYS A 95 -4.08 4.57 -6.88
CA CYS A 95 -4.84 3.74 -5.94
C CYS A 95 -4.86 4.35 -4.53
N ILE A 96 -3.71 4.81 -4.03
CA ILE A 96 -3.65 5.50 -2.73
C ILE A 96 -4.57 6.73 -2.73
N THR A 97 -4.51 7.57 -3.77
CA THR A 97 -5.41 8.73 -3.90
C THR A 97 -6.86 8.31 -3.91
N SER A 98 -7.22 7.25 -4.65
CA SER A 98 -8.59 6.73 -4.70
C SER A 98 -9.08 6.26 -3.33
N ILE A 99 -8.24 5.55 -2.57
CA ILE A 99 -8.53 5.11 -1.20
C ILE A 99 -8.76 6.32 -0.29
N MET A 100 -7.89 7.31 -0.33
CA MET A 100 -7.97 8.47 0.58
C MET A 100 -9.18 9.38 0.27
N LEU A 101 -9.56 9.50 -1.00
CA LEU A 101 -10.71 10.31 -1.44
C LEU A 101 -12.05 9.59 -1.31
N TYR A 102 -12.04 8.26 -1.21
CA TYR A 102 -13.27 7.48 -1.10
C TYR A 102 -13.95 7.72 0.25
N ALA A 103 -15.23 8.08 0.25
CA ALA A 103 -16.01 8.23 1.49
C ALA A 103 -16.77 6.92 1.74
N PRO A 104 -16.31 6.04 2.65
CA PRO A 104 -16.96 4.77 2.87
C PRO A 104 -18.36 4.98 3.50
N PRO A 105 -19.39 4.23 3.06
CA PRO A 105 -20.75 4.35 3.61
C PRO A 105 -20.85 3.80 5.04
N SER A 106 -19.90 2.97 5.45
CA SER A 106 -19.79 2.42 6.79
C SER A 106 -18.33 2.23 7.20
N VAL A 107 -18.08 1.98 8.49
CA VAL A 107 -16.74 1.90 9.07
C VAL A 107 -15.88 0.85 8.35
N CYS A 108 -14.76 1.30 7.76
CA CYS A 108 -13.79 0.46 7.04
C CYS A 108 -14.37 -0.36 5.88
N ASP A 109 -15.48 0.09 5.30
CA ASP A 109 -16.13 -0.60 4.19
C ASP A 109 -15.63 -0.08 2.84
N PHE A 110 -14.78 -0.90 2.20
CA PHE A 110 -14.19 -0.61 0.90
C PHE A 110 -14.85 -1.39 -0.25
N ASN A 111 -16.01 -2.03 -0.02
CA ASN A 111 -16.67 -2.83 -1.05
C ASN A 111 -17.11 -1.97 -2.23
N ASP A 112 -17.66 -0.78 -1.97
CA ASP A 112 -18.06 0.13 -3.06
C ASP A 112 -16.84 0.66 -3.82
N LEU A 113 -15.71 0.90 -3.14
CA LEU A 113 -14.47 1.25 -3.82
C LEU A 113 -13.97 0.11 -4.74
N ALA A 114 -14.05 -1.14 -4.29
CA ALA A 114 -13.72 -2.29 -5.11
C ALA A 114 -14.67 -2.45 -6.31
N ALA A 115 -15.97 -2.18 -6.12
CA ALA A 115 -16.97 -2.17 -7.18
C ALA A 115 -16.73 -1.02 -8.18
N LEU A 116 -16.45 0.19 -7.70
CA LEU A 116 -16.09 1.35 -8.53
C LEU A 116 -14.82 1.09 -9.35
N ASP A 117 -13.83 0.41 -8.77
CA ASP A 117 -12.65 0.01 -9.51
C ASP A 117 -13.01 -0.97 -10.64
N LEU A 118 -13.91 -1.93 -10.42
CA LEU A 118 -14.40 -2.83 -11.48
C LEU A 118 -15.13 -2.07 -12.59
N VAL A 119 -16.10 -1.21 -12.23
CA VAL A 119 -16.92 -0.44 -13.18
C VAL A 119 -16.08 0.58 -13.96
N SER A 120 -15.04 1.15 -13.34
CA SER A 120 -14.10 2.04 -14.02
C SER A 120 -13.15 1.32 -14.98
N ASN A 121 -13.35 0.02 -15.23
CA ASN A 121 -12.42 -0.85 -15.95
C ASN A 121 -11.02 -0.82 -15.34
N LYS A 122 -10.98 -0.96 -14.01
CA LYS A 122 -9.76 -1.11 -13.25
C LYS A 122 -8.85 0.13 -13.45
N LYS A 123 -9.39 1.33 -13.22
CA LYS A 123 -8.65 2.61 -13.30
C LYS A 123 -8.27 3.17 -11.94
N LEU A 124 -8.92 2.74 -10.87
CA LEU A 124 -8.71 3.28 -9.52
C LEU A 124 -7.57 2.54 -8.82
N CYS A 125 -7.64 1.21 -8.76
CA CYS A 125 -6.74 0.35 -7.99
C CYS A 125 -6.26 -0.89 -8.76
N ASN A 126 -6.02 -0.75 -10.06
CA ASN A 126 -5.50 -1.83 -10.89
C ASN A 126 -3.99 -1.94 -10.87
N LEU A 127 -3.52 -2.73 -9.93
CA LEU A 127 -2.13 -3.06 -9.83
C LEU A 127 -1.85 -4.29 -10.68
N LYS A 128 -1.44 -4.05 -11.94
CA LYS A 128 -0.87 -5.09 -12.78
C LYS A 128 0.63 -5.19 -12.48
N PRO A 129 1.11 -6.32 -11.94
CA PRO A 129 2.54 -6.50 -11.73
C PRO A 129 3.25 -6.54 -13.08
N ASP A 130 4.32 -5.79 -13.20
CA ASP A 130 5.22 -5.82 -14.35
C ASP A 130 6.30 -6.87 -14.11
N ARG A 131 6.24 -7.96 -14.88
CA ARG A 131 7.21 -9.07 -14.84
C ARG A 131 8.36 -8.89 -15.83
N SER A 132 8.29 -7.90 -16.72
CA SER A 132 9.30 -7.71 -17.77
C SER A 132 10.59 -7.10 -17.23
N ILE A 133 10.58 -6.65 -15.99
CA ILE A 133 11.67 -5.91 -15.37
C ILE A 133 12.38 -6.84 -14.39
N LYS A 134 13.09 -7.83 -14.94
CA LYS A 134 14.28 -8.33 -14.26
C LYS A 134 15.20 -7.13 -14.15
N LEU A 135 15.39 -6.61 -12.94
CA LEU A 135 16.52 -5.72 -12.71
C LEU A 135 17.74 -6.49 -13.20
N ASN A 136 18.33 -6.03 -14.31
CA ASN A 136 19.70 -6.38 -14.64
C ASN A 136 20.52 -5.80 -13.50
N ILE A 137 20.63 -6.56 -12.42
CA ILE A 137 21.67 -6.38 -11.43
C ILE A 137 22.91 -6.75 -12.21
N ILE A 138 23.49 -5.75 -12.89
CA ILE A 138 24.79 -5.87 -13.51
C ILE A 138 25.70 -6.25 -12.35
N SER A 139 26.06 -7.53 -12.33
CA SER A 139 27.18 -8.05 -11.56
C SER A 139 28.41 -7.32 -12.10
N THR A 140 28.72 -6.17 -11.51
CA THR A 140 30.06 -5.63 -11.58
C THR A 140 30.90 -6.56 -10.70
N LYS A 141 31.57 -7.47 -11.41
CA LYS A 141 32.81 -8.15 -11.08
C LYS A 141 33.69 -7.45 -10.05
#